data_AF-A0A6N7XIK6-F1
#
_entry.id   AF-A0A6N7XIK6-F1
#
_cell.length_a   1.000
_cell.length_b   1.000
_cell.length_c   1.000
_cell.angle_alpha   90.00
_cell.angle_beta   90.00
_cell.angle_gamma   90.00
#
_symmetry.space_group_name_H-M   'P 1'
#
loop_
_entity.id
_entity.type
_entity.pdbx_description
1 polymer ?
#
loop_
_entity_poly.entity_id
_entity_poly.type
_entity_poly.pdbx_seq_one_letter_code
_entity_poly.pdbx_strand_id
1 'polypeptide(L)' 'MPSFNNLKDLENYLKKNPEIVLEQNIGKVIEYECPKCKTVEKIKITSKNKGRCQKCNSDIEITMVIE' A
#
# COMPACT_ATOMS: atom_id res chain seq x y z
N MET A 1 7.06 14.80 -13.70
CA MET A 1 6.13 14.61 -12.58
C MET A 1 4.73 14.92 -13.08
N PRO A 2 3.75 14.03 -12.93
CA PRO A 2 2.37 14.36 -13.31
C PRO A 2 1.87 15.52 -12.43
N SER A 3 1.28 16.53 -13.06
CA SER A 3 0.67 17.67 -12.39
C SER A 3 -0.84 17.47 -12.42
N PHE A 4 -1.45 17.28 -11.25
CA PHE A 4 -2.89 17.10 -11.14
C PHE A 4 -3.55 18.45 -10.89
N ASN A 5 -4.46 18.83 -11.77
CA ASN A 5 -5.15 20.12 -11.67
C ASN A 5 -6.27 20.11 -10.61
N ASN A 6 -6.75 18.94 -10.20
CA ASN A 6 -7.83 18.78 -9.23
C ASN A 6 -7.71 17.47 -8.43
N LEU A 7 -8.28 17.43 -7.22
CA LEU A 7 -8.37 16.22 -6.37
C LEU A 7 -8.97 15.01 -7.12
N LYS A 8 -9.96 15.27 -7.99
CA LYS A 8 -10.62 14.24 -8.81
C LYS A 8 -9.70 13.62 -9.87
N ASP A 9 -8.75 14.40 -10.37
CA ASP A 9 -7.75 13.96 -11.35
C ASP A 9 -6.71 13.07 -10.67
N LEU A 10 -6.30 13.47 -9.46
CA LEU A 10 -5.47 12.65 -8.57
C LEU A 10 -6.18 11.33 -8.23
N GLU A 11 -7.44 11.35 -7.79
CA GLU A 11 -8.20 10.14 -7.50
C GLU A 11 -8.29 9.21 -8.71
N ASN A 12 -8.65 9.72 -9.89
CA ASN A 12 -8.73 8.91 -11.11
C ASN A 12 -7.36 8.33 -11.51
N TYR A 13 -6.28 9.08 -11.32
CA TYR A 13 -4.93 8.62 -11.60
C TYR A 13 -4.48 7.54 -10.62
N LEU A 14 -4.77 7.70 -9.33
CA LEU A 14 -4.51 6.69 -8.30
C LEU A 14 -5.37 5.43 -8.50
N LYS A 15 -6.62 5.58 -8.97
CA LYS A 15 -7.48 4.45 -9.36
C LYS A 15 -6.89 3.66 -10.53
N LYS A 16 -6.34 4.36 -11.53
CA LYS A 16 -5.72 3.72 -12.71
C LYS A 16 -4.32 3.18 -12.44
N ASN A 17 -3.63 3.73 -11.44
CA ASN A 17 -2.25 3.38 -11.09
C ASN A 17 -2.13 3.14 -9.57
N PRO A 18 -2.75 2.08 -9.03
CA PRO A 18 -2.70 1.74 -7.61
C PRO A 18 -1.25 1.58 -7.11
N GLU A 19 -0.38 1.14 -7.99
CA GLU A 19 1.04 0.93 -7.76
C GLU A 19 1.77 2.21 -7.32
N ILE A 20 1.31 3.39 -7.74
CA ILE A 20 1.89 4.69 -7.36
C ILE A 20 1.53 5.04 -5.92
N VAL A 21 0.35 4.64 -5.45
CA VAL A 21 -0.04 4.80 -4.04
C VAL A 21 0.93 4.01 -3.17
N LEU A 22 1.21 2.76 -3.52
CA LEU A 22 2.17 1.95 -2.76
C LEU A 22 3.58 2.54 -2.82
N GLU A 23 4.05 2.99 -3.99
CA GLU A 23 5.37 3.63 -4.12
C GLU A 23 5.53 4.87 -3.24
N GLN A 24 4.50 5.74 -3.18
CA GLN A 24 4.51 6.91 -2.29
C GLN A 24 4.39 6.54 -0.80
N ASN A 25 3.94 5.34 -0.48
CA ASN A 25 3.84 4.84 0.88
C ASN A 25 4.98 3.85 1.23
N ILE A 26 5.99 3.66 0.36
CA ILE A 26 7.20 2.90 0.70
C ILE A 26 7.87 3.56 1.91
N GLY A 27 8.15 2.76 2.94
CA GLY A 27 8.69 3.23 4.21
C GLY A 27 7.63 3.67 5.24
N LYS A 28 6.37 3.86 4.83
CA LYS A 28 5.25 4.06 5.76
C LYS A 28 4.73 2.72 6.28
N VAL A 29 4.02 2.82 7.40
CA VAL A 29 3.42 1.70 8.09
C VAL A 29 1.91 1.82 7.94
N ILE A 30 1.29 0.81 7.34
CA ILE A 30 -0.17 0.72 7.21
C ILE A 30 -0.72 -0.27 8.23
N GLU A 31 -1.91 -0.04 8.75
CA GLU A 31 -2.61 -1.06 9.54
C GLU A 31 -3.41 -1.94 8.59
N TYR A 32 -3.01 -3.20 8.51
CA TYR A 32 -3.63 -4.18 7.64
C TYR A 32 -3.67 -5.54 8.33
N GLU A 33 -4.69 -6.33 8.04
CA GLU A 33 -4.77 -7.70 8.56
C GLU A 33 -3.73 -8.57 7.85
N CYS A 34 -2.73 -9.03 8.59
CA CYS A 34 -1.73 -9.89 7.99
C CYS A 34 -2.33 -11.29 7.77
N PRO A 35 -2.32 -11.83 6.53
CA PRO A 35 -2.92 -13.14 6.22
C PRO A 35 -2.20 -14.32 6.91
N LYS A 36 -0.94 -14.12 7.35
CA LYS A 36 -0.14 -15.13 8.07
C LYS A 36 -0.53 -15.26 9.54
N CYS A 37 -0.70 -14.14 10.24
CA CYS A 37 -1.00 -14.13 11.67
C CYS A 37 -2.45 -13.75 11.99
N LYS A 38 -3.28 -13.49 10.97
CA LYS A 38 -4.69 -13.07 11.06
C LYS A 38 -4.91 -12.02 12.14
N THR A 39 -3.95 -11.11 12.24
CA THR A 39 -3.95 -10.03 13.22
C THR A 39 -3.90 -8.74 12.42
N VAL A 40 -4.80 -7.81 12.72
CA VAL A 40 -4.70 -6.43 12.29
C VAL A 40 -3.47 -5.83 12.94
N GLU A 41 -2.43 -5.60 12.15
CA GLU A 41 -1.22 -4.98 12.67
C GLU A 41 -0.58 -4.05 11.65
N LYS A 42 0.42 -3.33 12.16
CA LYS A 42 1.29 -2.42 11.44
C LYS A 42 2.16 -3.21 10.46
N ILE A 43 1.80 -3.16 9.19
CA ILE A 43 2.59 -3.69 8.10
C ILE A 43 3.42 -2.55 7.52
N LYS A 44 4.73 -2.70 7.59
CA LYS A 44 5.66 -1.74 7.01
C LYS A 44 5.80 -2.03 5.52
N ILE A 45 5.49 -1.07 4.66
CA ILE A 45 5.68 -1.22 3.21
C ILE A 45 7.19 -1.16 2.94
N THR A 46 7.76 -2.29 2.55
CA THR A 46 9.19 -2.41 2.24
C THR A 46 9.47 -2.16 0.77
N SER A 47 8.50 -2.40 -0.12
CA SER A 47 8.65 -2.15 -1.57
C SER A 47 7.27 -1.97 -2.23
N LYS A 48 7.30 -1.59 -3.53
CA LYS A 48 6.13 -1.29 -4.37
C LYS A 48 4.93 -2.24 -4.18
N ASN A 49 5.14 -3.55 -4.01
CA ASN A 49 4.06 -4.50 -3.71
C ASN A 49 4.37 -5.40 -2.51
N LYS A 50 5.34 -5.02 -1.66
CA LYS A 50 5.77 -5.85 -0.52
C LYS A 50 5.62 -5.09 0.78
N GLY A 51 4.96 -5.73 1.72
CA GLY A 51 4.88 -5.32 3.11
C GLY A 51 5.58 -6.33 4.00
N ARG A 52 6.03 -5.88 5.16
CA ARG A 52 6.52 -6.76 6.21
C ARG A 52 5.70 -6.52 7.46
N CYS A 53 5.01 -7.56 7.91
CA CYS A 53 4.27 -7.52 9.17
C CYS A 53 5.26 -7.36 10.33
N GLN A 54 5.04 -6.41 11.23
CA GLN A 54 5.94 -6.19 12.36
C GLN A 54 5.82 -7.30 13.44
N LYS A 55 4.67 -7.99 13.55
CA LYS A 55 4.41 -9.06 14.52
C LYS A 55 5.15 -10.34 14.19
N CYS A 56 4.80 -10.89 13.03
CA CYS A 56 5.27 -12.21 12.60
C CYS A 56 6.51 -12.10 11.72
N ASN A 57 6.97 -10.87 11.47
CA ASN A 57 8.13 -10.57 10.64
C ASN A 57 8.07 -11.19 9.24
N SER A 58 6.87 -11.56 8.80
CA SER A 58 6.61 -12.22 7.51
C SER A 58 6.48 -11.18 6.42
N ASP A 59 7.14 -11.44 5.30
CA ASP A 59 6.94 -10.71 4.05
C ASP A 59 5.57 -11.10 3.49
N ILE A 60 4.76 -10.08 3.24
CA ILE A 60 3.45 -10.21 2.60
C ILE A 60 3.45 -9.42 1.30
N GLU A 61 2.78 -9.96 0.30
CA GLU A 61 2.52 -9.23 -0.93
C GLU A 61 1.26 -8.38 -0.71
N ILE A 62 1.38 -7.06 -0.89
CA ILE A 62 0.26 -6.14 -0.76
C ILE A 62 -0.30 -5.92 -2.16
N THR A 63 -1.45 -6.54 -2.44
CA THR A 63 -2.20 -6.33 -3.68
C THR A 63 -3.31 -5.33 -3.40
N MET A 64 -3.15 -4.09 -3.88
CA MET A 64 -4.24 -3.12 -3.83
C MET A 64 -5.28 -3.48 -4.89
N VAL A 65 -6.42 -4.01 -4.44
CA VAL A 65 -7.60 -4.18 -5.27
C VAL A 65 -8.43 -2.91 -5.11
N ILE A 66 -8.52 -2.10 -6.17
CA ILE A 66 -9.43 -0.97 -6.22
C ILE A 66 -10.69 -1.47 -6.91
N GLU A 67 -11.78 -1.65 -6.14
CA GLU A 67 -13.12 -1.96 -6.65
C GLU A 67 -13.83 -0.68 -7.14
#